data_AF-A0A957Y7Z8-F1
#
_entry.id   AF-A0A957Y7Z8-F1
#
_cell.length_a   1.000
_cell.length_b   1.000
_cell.length_c   1.000
_cell.angle_alpha   90.00
_cell.angle_beta   90.00
_cell.angle_gamma   90.00
#
_symmetry.space_group_name_H-M   'P 1'
#
loop_
_entity.id
_entity.type
_entity.pdbx_description
1 polymer ?
#
loop_
_entity_poly.entity_id
_entity_poly.type
_entity_poly.pdbx_seq_one_letter_code
_entity_poly.pdbx_strand_id
1 'polypeptide(L)'
;MAYYLVNANIRTDTLDELKARLDSAEIKAMRPFGPTLDYALKHARITTDGQAVWEEEDYCRPPLAMERAAILDTYFTNLRVEMVNKGEGWQQIDDLRRLWS
;
A
#
# COMPACT_ATOMS: atom_id res chain seq x y z
N MET A 1 6.65 -11.82 11.40
CA MET A 1 6.16 -10.71 10.57
C MET A 1 4.88 -11.18 9.92
N ALA A 2 3.86 -10.32 9.88
CA ALA A 2 2.59 -10.64 9.25
C ALA A 2 2.55 -9.95 7.88
N TYR A 3 1.90 -10.60 6.92
CA TYR A 3 1.68 -10.05 5.59
C TYR A 3 0.18 -9.91 5.38
N TYR A 4 -0.21 -8.80 4.76
CA TYR A 4 -1.61 -8.50 4.50
C TYR A 4 -1.79 -8.11 3.04
N LEU A 5 -2.76 -8.74 2.37
CA LEU A 5 -3.29 -8.18 1.14
C LEU A 5 -4.23 -7.04 1.52
N VAL A 6 -3.87 -5.83 1.12
CA VAL A 6 -4.61 -4.61 1.40
C VAL A 6 -5.37 -4.19 0.14
N ASN A 7 -6.66 -3.91 0.29
CA ASN A 7 -7.49 -3.27 -0.74
C ASN A 7 -8.05 -1.97 -0.18
N ALA A 8 -7.95 -0.89 -0.94
CA ALA A 8 -8.45 0.41 -0.52
C ALA A 8 -8.97 1.28 -1.68
N ASN A 9 -9.91 2.16 -1.36
CA ASN A 9 -10.38 3.19 -2.28
C ASN A 9 -9.36 4.33 -2.35
N ILE A 10 -9.00 4.76 -3.55
CA ILE A 10 -8.06 5.85 -3.79
C ILE A 10 -8.76 7.21 -3.63
N ARG A 11 -8.12 8.16 -2.93
CA ARG A 11 -8.50 9.57 -2.98
C ARG A 11 -7.83 10.24 -4.18
N THR A 12 -8.57 10.35 -5.28
CA THR A 12 -8.05 10.80 -6.58
C THR A 12 -7.46 12.22 -6.54
N ASP A 13 -7.96 13.08 -5.65
CA ASP A 13 -7.48 14.44 -5.40
C ASP A 13 -6.09 14.51 -4.76
N THR A 14 -5.62 13.42 -4.14
CA THR A 14 -4.33 13.35 -3.44
C THR A 14 -3.34 12.37 -4.08
N LEU A 15 -3.74 11.72 -5.18
CA LEU A 15 -2.97 10.64 -5.79
C LEU A 15 -1.65 11.12 -6.41
N ASP A 16 -1.65 12.29 -7.05
CA ASP A 16 -0.43 12.89 -7.62
C ASP A 16 0.57 13.29 -6.53
N GLU A 17 0.08 13.74 -5.37
CA GLU A 17 0.91 14.05 -4.22
C GLU A 17 1.57 12.77 -3.68
N LEU A 18 0.80 11.69 -3.51
CA LEU A 18 1.36 10.40 -3.09
C LEU A 18 2.47 9.93 -4.05
N LYS A 19 2.23 10.05 -5.36
CA LYS A 19 3.23 9.71 -6.37
C LYS A 19 4.51 10.53 -6.21
N ALA A 20 4.39 11.85 -6.02
CA ALA A 20 5.54 12.71 -5.82
C ALA A 20 6.37 12.34 -4.58
N ARG A 21 5.71 11.95 -3.47
CA ARG A 21 6.37 11.52 -2.23
C ARG A 21 7.06 10.15 -2.36
N LEU A 22 6.51 9.26 -3.18
CA LEU A 22 7.17 8.00 -3.55
C LEU A 22 8.39 8.24 -4.43
N ASP A 23 8.27 9.13 -5.42
CA ASP A 23 9.34 9.48 -6.37
C ASP A 23 10.49 10.23 -5.67
N SER A 24 10.20 11.06 -4.66
CA SER A 24 11.21 11.76 -3.85
C SER A 24 11.91 10.89 -2.80
N ALA A 25 11.47 9.62 -2.65
CA ALA A 25 11.91 8.69 -1.61
C ALA A 25 11.66 9.18 -0.15
N GLU A 26 10.75 10.14 0.04
CA GLU A 26 10.36 10.62 1.37
C GLU A 26 9.77 9.49 2.21
N ILE A 27 8.84 8.72 1.64
CA ILE A 27 8.20 7.58 2.32
C ILE A 27 9.24 6.51 2.68
N LYS A 28 10.17 6.21 1.76
CA LYS A 28 11.27 5.25 1.98
C LYS A 28 12.19 5.65 3.15
N ALA A 29 12.36 6.95 3.41
CA ALA A 29 13.20 7.44 4.50
C ALA A 29 12.54 7.27 5.88
N MET A 30 11.23 7.07 5.96
CA MET A 30 10.50 6.89 7.21
C MET A 30 10.93 5.60 7.93
N ARG A 31 10.78 5.58 9.26
CA ARG A 31 11.10 4.43 10.11
C ARG A 31 9.94 4.13 11.04
N PRO A 32 9.69 2.85 11.37
CA PRO A 32 10.40 1.66 10.89
C PRO A 32 9.91 1.13 9.53
N PHE A 33 8.72 1.54 9.06
CA PHE A 33 7.98 0.93 7.95
C PHE A 33 8.26 1.52 6.56
N GLY A 34 8.97 2.65 6.47
CA GLY A 34 9.11 3.41 5.23
C GLY A 34 9.60 2.59 4.03
N PRO A 35 10.68 1.78 4.15
CA PRO A 35 11.17 0.98 3.03
C PRO A 35 10.19 -0.06 2.49
N THR A 36 9.43 -0.71 3.38
CA THR A 36 8.46 -1.76 2.99
C THR A 36 7.22 -1.14 2.38
N LEU A 37 6.71 -0.05 2.99
CA LEU A 37 5.57 0.71 2.48
C LEU A 37 5.87 1.35 1.12
N ASP A 38 7.04 1.96 0.93
CA ASP A 38 7.46 2.55 -0.36
C ASP A 38 7.47 1.49 -1.46
N TYR A 39 8.04 0.31 -1.18
CA TYR A 39 8.05 -0.80 -2.12
C TYR A 39 6.63 -1.26 -2.44
N ALA A 40 5.79 -1.46 -1.43
CA ALA A 40 4.43 -1.93 -1.58
C ALA A 40 3.59 -0.98 -2.43
N LEU A 41 3.60 0.32 -2.12
CA LEU A 41 2.83 1.32 -2.86
C LEU A 41 3.34 1.50 -4.29
N LYS A 42 4.65 1.47 -4.55
CA LYS A 42 5.19 1.54 -5.93
C LYS A 42 4.78 0.34 -6.79
N HIS A 43 4.56 -0.80 -6.18
CA HIS A 43 4.11 -2.02 -6.85
C HIS A 43 2.60 -2.26 -6.71
N ALA A 44 1.86 -1.32 -6.13
CA ALA A 44 0.41 -1.44 -6.01
C ALA A 44 -0.23 -1.62 -7.38
N ARG A 45 -1.30 -2.41 -7.38
CA ARG A 45 -2.14 -2.69 -8.54
C ARG A 45 -3.46 -1.94 -8.44
N ILE A 46 -4.14 -1.82 -9.56
CA ILE A 46 -5.49 -1.26 -9.62
C ILE A 46 -6.48 -2.33 -10.09
N THR A 47 -7.59 -2.49 -9.37
CA THR A 47 -8.67 -3.40 -9.77
C THR A 47 -9.47 -2.79 -10.93
N THR A 48 -10.31 -3.61 -11.57
CA THR A 48 -11.28 -3.14 -12.58
C THR A 48 -12.26 -2.10 -12.02
N ASP A 49 -12.52 -2.15 -10.71
CA ASP A 49 -13.41 -1.23 -10.00
C ASP A 49 -12.69 0.03 -9.51
N GLY A 50 -11.41 0.20 -9.83
CA GLY A 50 -10.62 1.39 -9.51
C GLY A 50 -10.05 1.44 -8.09
N GLN A 51 -10.00 0.31 -7.38
CA GLN A 51 -9.39 0.24 -6.05
C GLN A 51 -7.90 -0.07 -6.14
N ALA A 52 -7.11 0.47 -5.21
CA ALA A 52 -5.70 0.12 -5.06
C ALA A 52 -5.56 -1.17 -4.25
N VAL A 53 -4.67 -2.07 -4.70
CA VAL A 53 -4.40 -3.34 -4.02
C VAL A 53 -2.90 -3.61 -3.95
N TRP A 54 -2.40 -4.01 -2.79
CA TRP A 54 -0.99 -4.34 -2.56
C TRP A 54 -0.81 -5.32 -1.41
N GLU A 55 0.31 -6.05 -1.38
CA GLU A 55 0.71 -6.79 -0.19
C GLU A 55 1.58 -5.89 0.70
N GLU A 56 1.24 -5.81 1.98
CA GLU A 56 1.94 -5.01 2.98
C GLU A 56 2.64 -5.90 4.00
N GLU A 57 3.89 -5.56 4.32
CA GLU A 57 4.65 -6.21 5.37
C GLU A 57 4.50 -5.42 6.66
N ASP A 58 3.96 -6.06 7.70
CA ASP A 58 3.61 -5.38 8.93
C ASP A 58 4.38 -5.94 10.14
N TYR A 59 4.89 -4.99 10.92
CA TYR A 59 5.69 -5.20 12.12
C TYR A 59 4.92 -4.83 13.41
N CYS A 60 3.69 -4.32 13.29
CA CYS A 60 2.89 -3.74 14.37
C CYS A 60 1.80 -4.68 14.93
N ARG A 61 1.29 -4.33 16.12
CA ARG A 61 0.04 -4.82 16.71
C ARG A 61 -0.69 -3.59 17.32
N PRO A 62 -1.91 -3.22 16.89
CA PRO A 62 -2.72 -3.82 15.82
C PRO A 62 -2.13 -3.55 14.41
N PRO A 63 -2.60 -4.27 13.39
CA PRO A 63 -1.97 -4.22 12.08
C PRO A 63 -2.02 -2.83 11.42
N LEU A 64 -0.93 -2.46 10.75
CA LEU A 64 -0.79 -1.24 9.94
C LEU A 64 -0.96 0.08 10.70
N ALA A 65 -0.94 0.07 12.03
CA ALA A 65 -1.30 1.25 12.81
C ALA A 65 -0.42 2.47 12.50
N MET A 66 0.89 2.26 12.28
CA MET A 66 1.84 3.34 12.03
C MET A 66 1.75 3.85 10.59
N GLU A 67 1.65 2.93 9.64
CA GLU A 67 1.50 3.17 8.20
C GLU A 67 0.21 3.94 7.93
N ARG A 68 -0.89 3.56 8.60
CA ARG A 68 -2.19 4.23 8.49
C ARG A 68 -2.15 5.66 9.01
N ALA A 69 -1.65 5.84 10.22
CA ALA A 69 -1.57 7.18 10.83
C ALA A 69 -0.64 8.14 10.06
N ALA A 70 0.43 7.62 9.45
CA ALA A 70 1.42 8.46 8.78
C ALA A 70 1.10 8.74 7.31
N ILE A 71 0.57 7.75 6.58
CA ILE A 71 0.45 7.79 5.12
C ILE A 71 -0.92 7.29 4.65
N LEU A 72 -1.30 6.05 4.99
CA LEU A 72 -2.38 5.37 4.26
C LEU A 72 -3.73 6.06 4.44
N ASP A 73 -4.07 6.53 5.65
CA ASP A 73 -5.36 7.19 5.89
C ASP A 73 -5.44 8.60 5.29
N THR A 74 -4.35 9.15 4.76
CA THR A 74 -4.35 10.41 3.97
C THR A 74 -4.71 10.17 2.51
N TYR A 75 -4.28 9.07 1.91
CA TYR A 75 -4.44 8.82 0.47
C TYR A 75 -5.50 7.77 0.13
N PHE A 76 -5.89 6.96 1.12
CA PHE A 76 -6.80 5.85 0.94
C PHE A 76 -7.96 5.89 1.93
N THR A 77 -9.07 5.27 1.55
CA THR A 77 -10.24 5.08 2.40
C THR A 77 -10.75 3.65 2.33
N ASN A 78 -11.55 3.25 3.31
CA ASN A 78 -12.19 1.93 3.34
C ASN A 78 -11.18 0.78 3.21
N LEU A 79 -10.02 0.91 3.87
CA LEU A 79 -8.98 -0.12 3.86
C LEU A 79 -9.53 -1.44 4.40
N ARG A 80 -9.37 -2.49 3.61
CA ARG A 80 -9.64 -3.88 3.98
C ARG A 80 -8.35 -4.65 3.93
N VAL A 81 -8.15 -5.51 4.92
CA VAL A 81 -6.94 -6.33 5.04
C VAL A 81 -7.32 -7.80 5.14
N GLU A 82 -6.60 -8.63 4.41
CA GLU A 82 -6.66 -10.08 4.48
C GLU A 82 -5.27 -10.61 4.81
N MET A 83 -5.16 -11.50 5.80
CA MET A 83 -3.87 -12.10 6.14
C MET A 83 -3.46 -13.10 5.08
N VAL A 84 -2.24 -12.98 4.57
CA VAL A 84 -1.67 -13.84 3.53
C VAL A 84 -0.29 -14.33 3.94
N ASN A 85 0.24 -15.36 3.27
CA ASN A 85 1.66 -15.67 3.38
C ASN A 85 2.49 -14.66 2.59
N LYS A 86 3.77 -14.55 2.92
CA LYS A 86 4.71 -13.69 2.18
C LYS A 86 4.69 -14.00 0.69
N GLY A 87 4.46 -12.98 -0.14
CA GLY A 87 4.43 -13.10 -1.59
C GLY A 87 3.14 -13.67 -2.17
N GLU A 88 2.25 -14.22 -1.34
CA GLU A 88 0.97 -14.78 -1.79
C GLU A 88 0.03 -13.66 -2.25
N GLY A 89 0.02 -12.52 -1.56
CA GLY A 89 -0.77 -11.35 -1.97
C GLY A 89 -0.29 -10.82 -3.31
N TRP A 90 1.02 -10.76 -3.54
CA TRP A 90 1.58 -10.40 -4.85
C TRP A 90 1.18 -11.37 -5.96
N GLN A 91 1.20 -12.67 -5.70
CA GLN A 91 0.77 -13.68 -6.67
C GLN A 91 -0.71 -13.54 -7.03
N GLN A 92 -1.58 -13.25 -6.04
CA GLN A 92 -3.01 -13.08 -6.27
C GLN A 92 -3.35 -11.88 -7.18
N ILE A 93 -2.49 -10.86 -7.22
CA ILE A 93 -2.75 -9.62 -7.97
C ILE A 93 -1.83 -9.43 -9.19
N ASP A 94 -1.06 -10.46 -9.59
CA ASP A 94 -0.05 -10.30 -10.64
C ASP A 94 -0.67 -9.96 -12.01
N ASP A 95 -1.87 -10.49 -12.28
CA ASP A 95 -2.63 -10.22 -13.51
C ASP A 95 -3.27 -8.81 -13.54
N LEU A 96 -3.24 -8.08 -12.43
CA LEU A 96 -3.79 -6.71 -12.36
C LEU A 96 -2.79 -5.69 -12.93
N ARG A 97 -3.34 -4.62 -13.50
CA ARG A 97 -2.56 -3.49 -14.00
C ARG A 97 -1.90 -2.74 -12.82
N ARG A 98 -0.69 -2.21 -13.05
CA ARG A 98 0.00 -1.34 -12.08
C ARG A 98 -0.76 -0.04 -11.89
N LEU A 99 -0.77 0.46 -10.65
CA LEU A 99 -1.41 1.73 -10.29
C LEU A 99 -0.76 2.93 -11.02
N TRP A 100 0.57 2.91 -11.19
CA TRP A 100 1.36 4.05 -11.68
C TRP A 100 1.74 3.99 -13.16
N SER A 101 0.98 3.28 -14.00
CA SER A 101 1.26 3.13 -15.44
C SER A 101 0.70 4.26 -16.29
#